data_AF-A0AAU6WF35-F1
#
_entry.id   AF-A0AAU6WF35-F1
#
_cell.length_a   1.000
_cell.length_b   1.000
_cell.length_c   1.000
_cell.angle_alpha   90.00
_cell.angle_beta   90.00
_cell.angle_gamma   90.00
#
_symmetry.space_group_name_H-M   'P 1'
#
loop_
_entity.id
_entity.type
_entity.pdbx_description
1 polymer ?
#
loop_
_entity_poly.entity_id
_entity_poly.type
_entity_poly.pdbx_seq_one_letter_code
_entity_poly.pdbx_strand_id
1 'polypeptide(L)'
;MAYSVLPILDRQTGQVQFKFQGQWLIRYVDDPGQLEHLLARCARRPLFNPDSSELVLGVATVGQSQGRSIAFSLAKFPSLKPLTKLGS
;
A
#
# COMPACT_ATOMS: atom_id res chain seq x y z
N MET A 1 9.16 11.88 2.52
CA MET A 1 8.43 12.07 3.82
C MET A 1 7.25 11.11 3.86
N ALA A 2 6.94 10.45 4.98
CA ALA A 2 5.86 9.45 5.04
C ALA A 2 4.54 10.05 5.56
N TYR A 3 3.40 9.59 5.04
CA TYR A 3 2.07 10.18 5.26
C TYR A 3 1.09 9.15 5.81
N SER A 4 0.33 9.50 6.84
CA SER A 4 -0.70 8.61 7.37
C SER A 4 -1.81 8.36 6.36
N VAL A 5 -2.15 7.10 6.10
CA VAL A 5 -3.17 6.69 5.14
C VAL A 5 -4.11 5.63 5.73
N LEU A 6 -5.28 5.49 5.10
CA LEU A 6 -6.23 4.39 5.35
C LEU A 6 -6.34 3.56 4.07
N PRO A 7 -5.59 2.44 3.98
CA PRO A 7 -5.60 1.61 2.79
C PRO A 7 -6.85 0.72 2.74
N ILE A 8 -7.39 0.56 1.54
CA ILE A 8 -8.38 -0.45 1.17
C ILE A 8 -7.63 -1.47 0.33
N LEU A 9 -7.64 -2.72 0.78
CA LEU A 9 -6.98 -3.83 0.10
C LEU A 9 -8.02 -4.70 -0.58
N ASP A 10 -7.85 -4.91 -1.89
CA ASP A 10 -8.45 -6.04 -2.59
C ASP A 10 -7.48 -7.23 -2.54
N ARG A 11 -7.86 -8.24 -1.76
CA ARG A 11 -7.05 -9.44 -1.56
C ARG A 11 -6.92 -10.29 -2.82
N GLN A 12 -7.87 -10.25 -3.74
CA GLN A 12 -7.84 -11.07 -4.95
C GLN A 12 -6.82 -10.53 -5.96
N THR A 13 -6.76 -9.20 -6.12
CA THR A 13 -5.92 -8.56 -7.15
C THR A 13 -4.62 -7.99 -6.62
N GLY A 14 -4.45 -7.92 -5.29
CA GLY A 14 -3.34 -7.21 -4.67
C GLY A 14 -3.47 -5.69 -4.74
N GLN A 15 -4.60 -5.17 -5.21
CA GLN A 15 -4.81 -3.74 -5.34
C GLN A 15 -4.95 -3.07 -3.97
N VAL A 16 -4.20 -2.00 -3.76
CA VAL A 16 -4.25 -1.16 -2.57
C VAL A 16 -4.67 0.25 -2.98
N GLN A 17 -5.78 0.72 -2.43
CA GLN A 17 -6.33 2.05 -2.68
C GLN A 17 -6.27 2.93 -1.43
N PHE A 18 -5.84 4.17 -1.56
CA PHE A 18 -5.84 5.12 -0.44
C PHE A 18 -5.87 6.56 -0.93
N LYS A 19 -6.32 7.48 -0.07
CA LYS A 19 -6.21 8.92 -0.32
C LYS A 19 -4.82 9.43 0.02
N PHE A 20 -4.21 10.15 -0.91
CA PHE A 20 -2.96 10.87 -0.73
C PHE A 20 -3.11 12.26 -1.35
N GLN A 21 -2.88 13.31 -0.55
CA GLN A 21 -3.01 14.72 -0.97
C GLN A 21 -4.35 15.03 -1.68
N GLY A 22 -5.46 14.47 -1.16
CA GLY A 22 -6.80 14.67 -1.70
C GLY A 22 -7.15 13.82 -2.93
N GLN A 23 -6.20 13.06 -3.48
CA GLN A 23 -6.40 12.20 -4.64
C GLN A 23 -6.42 10.72 -4.24
N TRP A 24 -7.25 9.93 -4.92
CA TRP A 24 -7.20 8.49 -4.79
C TRP A 24 -6.00 7.94 -5.57
N LEU A 25 -5.12 7.23 -4.86
CA LEU A 25 -4.06 6.45 -5.46
C LEU A 25 -4.45 4.98 -5.46
N ILE A 26 -4.13 4.33 -6.58
CA ILE A 26 -4.21 2.88 -6.75
C ILE A 26 -2.78 2.37 -6.91
N ARG A 27 -2.43 1.38 -6.11
CA ARG A 27 -1.15 0.66 -6.13
C ARG A 27 -1.40 -0.84 -5.99
N TYR A 28 -0.34 -1.62 -6.09
CA TYR A 28 -0.43 -3.07 -6.01
C TYR A 28 0.68 -3.63 -5.12
N VAL A 29 0.35 -4.63 -4.32
CA VAL A 29 1.29 -5.36 -3.47
C VAL A 29 1.44 -6.79 -3.99
N ASP A 30 2.63 -7.36 -3.81
CA ASP A 30 2.96 -8.73 -4.24
C ASP A 30 2.29 -9.80 -3.36
N ASP A 31 2.29 -9.59 -2.03
CA ASP A 31 1.66 -10.49 -1.06
C ASP A 31 0.47 -9.81 -0.34
N PRO A 32 -0.73 -9.83 -0.94
CA PRO A 32 -1.92 -9.28 -0.30
C PRO A 32 -2.36 -10.07 0.94
N GLY A 33 -2.08 -11.37 1.02
CA GLY A 33 -2.46 -12.18 2.18
C GLY A 33 -1.69 -11.78 3.44
N GLN A 34 -0.38 -11.59 3.30
CA GLN A 34 0.44 -11.09 4.39
C GLN A 34 0.08 -9.64 4.76
N LEU A 35 -0.20 -8.78 3.77
CA LEU A 35 -0.64 -7.42 4.03
C LEU A 35 -1.96 -7.39 4.83
N GLU A 36 -2.97 -8.16 4.43
CA GLU A 36 -4.24 -8.29 5.16
C GLU A 36 -4.01 -8.70 6.62
N HIS A 37 -3.22 -9.76 6.82
CA HIS A 37 -2.92 -10.28 8.16
C HIS A 37 -2.25 -9.24 9.06
N LEU A 38 -1.30 -8.47 8.52
CA LEU A 38 -0.56 -7.47 9.30
C LEU A 38 -1.33 -6.16 9.49
N LEU A 39 -2.21 -5.79 8.55
CA LEU A 39 -3.12 -4.65 8.71
C LEU A 39 -4.04 -4.84 9.93
N ALA A 40 -4.55 -6.05 10.14
CA ALA A 40 -5.36 -6.38 11.32
C ALA A 40 -4.59 -6.28 12.66
N ARG A 41 -3.25 -6.24 12.61
CA ARG A 41 -2.36 -6.17 13.79
C ARG A 41 -1.69 -4.81 13.96
N CYS A 42 -2.11 -3.80 13.20
CA CYS A 42 -1.51 -2.49 13.25
C CYS A 42 -1.79 -1.78 14.59
N ALA A 43 -0.73 -1.37 15.28
CA ALA A 43 -0.82 -0.54 16.49
C ALA A 43 -1.14 0.93 16.18
N ARG A 44 -0.96 1.35 14.91
CA ARG A 44 -1.20 2.70 14.42
C ARG A 44 -1.57 2.68 12.94
N ARG A 45 -2.04 3.82 12.41
CA ARG A 45 -2.34 3.95 10.98
C ARG A 45 -1.09 3.68 10.14
N PRO A 46 -1.22 2.93 9.03
CA PRO A 46 -0.17 2.78 8.04
C PRO A 46 0.34 4.13 7.53
N LEU A 47 1.62 4.16 7.16
CA LEU A 47 2.26 5.32 6.56
C LEU A 47 2.63 5.00 5.10
N PHE A 48 2.27 5.87 4.17
CA PHE A 48 2.72 5.79 2.80
C PHE A 48 3.96 6.66 2.59
N ASN A 49 5.05 6.08 2.10
CA ASN A 49 6.24 6.79 1.64
C ASN A 49 6.21 6.91 0.11
N PRO A 50 5.99 8.11 -0.46
CA PRO A 50 5.94 8.30 -1.90
C PRO A 50 7.31 8.14 -2.57
N ASP A 51 8.40 8.41 -1.83
CA ASP A 51 9.77 8.40 -2.36
C ASP A 51 10.22 6.96 -2.70
N SER A 52 9.88 6.00 -1.82
CA SER A 52 10.14 4.57 -2.02
C SER A 52 8.94 3.79 -2.57
N SER A 53 7.78 4.44 -2.70
CA SER A 53 6.49 3.75 -2.94
C SER A 53 6.28 2.58 -1.97
N GLU A 54 6.30 2.87 -0.67
CA GLU A 54 6.11 1.86 0.36
C GLU A 54 4.92 2.16 1.25
N LEU A 55 4.21 1.12 1.65
CA LEU A 55 3.26 1.14 2.76
C LEU A 55 3.94 0.57 3.99
N VAL A 56 4.17 1.41 4.99
CA VAL A 56 4.82 1.06 6.25
C VAL A 56 3.77 0.83 7.32
N LEU A 57 3.73 -0.39 7.85
CA LEU A 57 2.87 -0.81 8.95
C LEU A 57 3.64 -0.74 10.27
N GLY A 58 3.00 -0.26 11.35
CA GLY A 58 3.49 -0.44 12.71
C GLY A 58 2.77 -1.61 13.36
N VAL A 59 3.36 -2.80 13.37
CA VAL A 59 2.70 -4.03 13.84
C VAL A 59 2.91 -4.21 15.34
N ALA A 60 1.82 -4.42 16.09
CA ALA A 60 1.85 -4.56 17.54
C ALA A 60 2.86 -5.64 17.98
N THR A 61 3.77 -5.24 18.87
CA THR A 61 4.83 -6.08 19.44
C THR A 61 5.01 -5.70 20.91
N VAL A 62 5.22 -6.68 21.79
CA VAL A 62 5.36 -6.46 23.23
C VAL A 62 6.50 -5.47 23.52
N GLY A 63 6.23 -4.49 24.38
CA GLY A 63 7.21 -3.46 24.77
C GLY A 63 7.46 -2.37 23.72
N GLN A 64 6.78 -2.38 22.57
CA GLN A 64 6.92 -1.36 21.52
C GLN A 64 5.57 -0.68 21.24
N SER A 65 5.34 0.47 21.88
CA SER A 65 4.08 1.23 21.74
C SER A 65 3.77 1.65 20.30
N GLN A 66 4.80 1.84 19.47
CA GLN A 66 4.67 2.18 18.04
C GLN A 66 4.57 0.96 17.11
N GLY A 67 4.71 -0.24 17.68
CA GLY A 67 4.88 -1.49 16.94
C GLY A 67 6.21 -1.59 16.19
N ARG A 68 6.49 -2.79 15.68
CA ARG A 68 7.61 -3.04 14.77
C ARG A 68 7.24 -2.54 13.38
N SER A 69 8.15 -1.80 12.75
CA SER A 69 7.92 -1.31 11.39
C SER A 69 8.12 -2.43 10.36
N ILE A 70 7.17 -2.59 9.45
CA ILE A 70 7.23 -3.52 8.31
C ILE A 70 6.80 -2.75 7.07
N ALA A 71 7.64 -2.74 6.04
CA ALA A 71 7.37 -2.04 4.79
C ALA A 71 6.93 -3.02 3.70
N PHE A 72 5.91 -2.62 2.95
CA PHE A 72 5.45 -3.30 1.74
C PHE A 72 5.71 -2.40 0.54
N SER A 73 6.44 -2.90 -0.45
CA SER A 73 6.60 -2.20 -1.72
C SER A 73 5.28 -2.16 -2.48
N LEU A 74 4.96 -0.98 -3.02
CA LEU A 74 3.74 -0.70 -3.75
C LEU A 74 4.07 -0.41 -5.22
N ALA A 75 3.73 -1.34 -6.11
CA ALA A 75 3.92 -1.15 -7.53
C ALA A 75 2.86 -0.21 -8.12
N LYS A 76 3.29 0.61 -9.09
CA LYS A 76 2.39 1.31 -10.01
C LYS A 76 2.35 0.50 -11.30
N PHE A 77 1.23 -0.16 -11.59
CA PHE A 77 1.01 -0.65 -12.95
C PHE A 77 0.68 0.53 -13.87
N PRO A 78 1.18 0.53 -15.12
CA PRO A 78 0.78 1.53 -16.08
C PRO A 78 -0.75 1.48 -16.22
N SER A 79 -1.39 2.62 -16.05
CA SER A 79 -2.79 2.78 -16.47
C SER A 79 -2.87 2.34 -17.93
N LEU A 80 -3.81 1.46 -18.24
CA LEU A 80 -4.15 1.01 -19.60
C LEU A 80 -4.56 2.24 -20.43
N LYS A 81 -3.62 3.09 -20.85
CA LYS A 81 -3.80 3.81 -22.10
C LYS A 81 -3.88 2.69 -23.14
N PRO A 82 -4.99 2.58 -23.89
CA PRO A 82 -5.08 1.58 -24.95
C PRO A 82 -3.82 1.68 -25.79
N LEU A 83 -3.07 0.59 -25.90
CA LEU A 83 -1.95 0.54 -26.83
C LEU A 83 -2.53 0.80 -28.21
N THR A 84 -2.16 1.91 -28.83
CA THR A 84 -2.54 2.18 -30.21
C THR A 84 -1.96 1.06 -31.06
N LYS A 85 -2.83 0.29 -31.73
CA LYS A 85 -2.40 -0.73 -32.69
C LYS A 85 -1.52 -0.05 -33.75
N LEU A 86 -0.25 -0.41 -33.82
CA LEU A 86 0.63 -0.01 -34.92
C LEU A 86 0.27 -0.87 -36.13
N GLY A 87 -0.26 -0.25 -37.17
CA GLY A 87 -0.53 -0.90 -38.47
C GLY A 87 -1.99 -1.31 -38.66
N SER A 88 -2.67 -0.55 -39.52
CA SER A 88 -3.82 -0.98 -40.33
C SER A 88 -3.33 -1.49 -41.66
#